data_AF-A0A536G266-F1
#
_entry.id   AF-A0A536G266-F1
#
_cell.length_a   1.000
_cell.length_b   1.000
_cell.length_c   1.000
_cell.angle_alpha   90.00
_cell.angle_beta   90.00
_cell.angle_gamma   90.00
#
_symmetry.space_group_name_H-M   'P 1'
#
loop_
_entity.id
_entity.type
_entity.pdbx_description
1 polymer ?
#
loop_
_entity_poly.entity_id
_entity_poly.type
_entity_poly.pdbx_seq_one_letter_code
_entity_poly.pdbx_strand_id
1 'polypeptide(L)'
;MLTPTVRLLAAIVAILMLIGGLVTASVVGIGGFWSTVVGAAILIALVVERNRYRSEATDRSFETVGPGGGEPAGTLEPRFRPTAESFVDPTTNRKMRVYVDNRTGERRYLAED
;
A
#
# COMPACT_ATOMS: atom_id res chain seq x y z
N MET A 1 -0.40 -13.80 2.05
CA MET A 1 -0.43 -12.31 2.15
C MET A 1 -0.22 -11.95 3.62
N LEU A 2 0.49 -10.85 3.91
CA LEU A 2 0.99 -10.58 5.28
C LEU A 2 -0.13 -9.99 6.14
N THR A 3 -0.33 -10.54 7.35
CA THR A 3 -1.27 -9.96 8.32
C THR A 3 -0.76 -8.59 8.80
N PRO A 4 -1.62 -7.70 9.34
CA PRO A 4 -1.18 -6.40 9.87
C PRO A 4 -0.02 -6.51 10.86
N THR A 5 -0.05 -7.53 11.73
CA THR A 5 1.02 -7.83 12.68
C THR A 5 2.31 -8.20 11.97
N VAL A 6 2.25 -9.07 10.95
CA VAL A 6 3.44 -9.47 10.18
C VAL A 6 4.01 -8.27 9.42
N ARG A 7 3.17 -7.39 8.87
CA ARG A 7 3.62 -6.15 8.22
C ARG A 7 4.33 -5.21 9.19
N LEU A 8 3.79 -5.05 10.41
CA LEU A 8 4.43 -4.24 11.44
C LEU A 8 5.80 -4.82 11.83
N LEU A 9 5.89 -6.12 12.05
CA LEU A 9 7.16 -6.79 12.34
C LEU A 9 8.15 -6.66 11.18
N ALA A 10 7.69 -6.87 9.95
CA ALA A 10 8.51 -6.70 8.75
C ALA A 10 9.01 -5.25 8.61
N ALA A 11 8.17 -4.26 8.91
CA ALA A 11 8.57 -2.85 8.90
C ALA A 11 9.64 -2.56 9.97
N ILE A 12 9.48 -3.07 11.19
CA ILE A 12 10.47 -2.93 12.27
C ILE A 12 11.81 -3.54 11.84
N VAL A 13 11.79 -4.78 11.35
CA VAL A 13 13.01 -5.46 10.88
C VAL A 13 13.66 -4.69 9.74
N ALA A 14 12.88 -4.24 8.76
CA ALA A 14 13.39 -3.47 7.62
C ALA A 14 14.01 -2.14 8.04
N ILE A 15 13.41 -1.43 9.00
CA ILE A 15 13.97 -0.20 9.59
C ILE A 15 15.30 -0.50 10.30
N LEU A 16 15.35 -1.57 11.10
CA LEU A 16 16.58 -1.98 11.78
C LEU A 16 17.68 -2.36 10.79
N MET A 17 17.35 -3.05 9.69
CA MET A 17 18.32 -3.34 8.62
C MET A 17 18.78 -2.08 7.90
N LEU A 18 17.87 -1.14 7.64
CA LEU A 18 18.19 0.12 6.96
C LEU A 18 19.16 0.96 7.80
N ILE A 19 18.80 1.21 9.06
CA ILE A 19 19.61 2.03 9.99
C ILE A 19 20.89 1.28 10.36
N GLY A 20 20.79 0.01 10.76
CA GLY A 20 21.93 -0.81 11.18
C GLY A 20 22.94 -1.01 10.05
N GLY A 21 22.46 -1.29 8.83
CA GLY A 21 23.30 -1.39 7.64
C GLY A 21 24.04 -0.09 7.35
N LEU A 22 23.36 1.06 7.49
CA LEU A 22 23.96 2.37 7.22
C LEU A 22 25.03 2.72 8.26
N VAL A 23 24.73 2.49 9.55
CA VAL A 23 25.68 2.73 10.66
C VAL A 23 26.92 1.86 10.52
N THR A 24 26.75 0.60 10.09
CA THR A 24 27.86 -0.37 9.98
C THR A 24 28.58 -0.34 8.63
N ALA A 25 28.08 0.41 7.64
CA ALA A 25 28.64 0.44 6.29
C ALA A 25 30.11 0.89 6.25
N SER A 26 30.52 1.79 7.15
CA SER A 26 31.93 2.23 7.25
C SER A 26 32.87 1.18 7.85
N VAL A 27 32.34 0.17 8.54
CA VAL A 27 33.10 -0.88 9.23
C VAL A 27 33.08 -2.19 8.45
N VAL A 28 31.90 -2.58 7.96
CA VAL A 28 31.64 -3.86 7.26
C VAL A 28 31.65 -3.66 5.73
N GLY A 29 31.82 -2.42 5.26
CA GLY A 29 31.89 -2.09 3.84
C GLY A 29 30.59 -2.46 3.12
N ILE A 30 30.75 -3.19 2.02
CA ILE A 30 29.65 -3.55 1.11
C ILE A 30 28.56 -4.40 1.79
N GLY A 31 28.90 -5.13 2.87
CA GLY A 31 27.92 -5.90 3.64
C GLY A 31 26.89 -5.01 4.34
N GLY A 32 27.34 -3.90 4.93
CA GLY A 32 26.46 -2.91 5.54
C GLY A 32 25.55 -2.25 4.50
N PHE A 33 26.11 -1.89 3.34
CA PHE A 33 25.36 -1.34 2.22
C PHE A 33 24.24 -2.27 1.73
N TRP A 34 24.52 -3.56 1.53
CA TRP A 34 23.49 -4.51 1.10
C TRP A 34 22.37 -4.67 2.12
N SER A 35 22.71 -4.67 3.41
CA SER A 35 21.70 -4.70 4.48
C SER A 35 20.77 -3.47 4.39
N THR A 36 21.33 -2.29 4.13
CA THR A 36 20.55 -1.07 3.90
C THR A 36 19.63 -1.18 2.69
N VAL A 37 20.14 -1.68 1.56
CA VAL A 37 19.37 -1.85 0.32
C VAL A 37 18.21 -2.82 0.53
N VAL A 38 18.44 -3.95 1.20
CA VAL A 38 17.39 -4.93 1.48
C VAL A 38 16.33 -4.35 2.41
N GLY A 39 16.72 -3.64 3.47
CA GLY A 39 15.77 -2.93 4.35
C GLY A 39 14.91 -1.93 3.58
N ALA A 40 15.52 -1.13 2.71
CA ALA A 40 14.79 -0.19 1.85
C ALA A 40 13.81 -0.91 0.90
N ALA A 41 14.24 -2.00 0.26
CA ALA A 41 13.39 -2.78 -0.64
C ALA A 41 12.15 -3.37 0.07
N ILE A 42 12.32 -3.88 1.30
CA ILE A 42 11.19 -4.39 2.10
C ILE A 42 10.20 -3.26 2.43
N LEU A 43 10.69 -2.07 2.83
CA LEU A 43 9.81 -0.93 3.10
C LEU A 43 9.03 -0.50 1.86
N ILE A 44 9.69 -0.44 0.70
CA ILE A 44 9.04 -0.12 -0.57
C ILE A 44 7.95 -1.17 -0.88
N ALA A 45 8.26 -2.46 -0.72
CA ALA A 45 7.31 -3.54 -0.95
C ALA A 45 6.07 -3.42 -0.04
N LEU A 46 6.26 -3.10 1.25
CA LEU A 46 5.16 -2.88 2.20
C LEU A 46 4.29 -1.67 1.82
N VAL A 47 4.90 -0.60 1.31
CA VAL A 47 4.18 0.59 0.82
C VAL A 47 3.35 0.23 -0.42
N VAL A 48 3.94 -0.48 -1.38
CA VAL A 48 3.25 -0.94 -2.60
C VAL A 48 2.09 -1.87 -2.24
N GLU A 49 2.29 -2.80 -1.30
CA GLU A 49 1.23 -3.70 -0.83
C GLU A 49 0.08 -2.92 -0.17
N ARG A 50 0.39 -1.86 0.58
CA ARG A 50 -0.62 -1.01 1.23
C ARG A 50 -1.40 -0.15 0.22
N ASN A 51 -0.75 0.32 -0.84
CA ASN A 51 -1.34 1.24 -1.82
C ASN A 51 -1.91 0.54 -3.06
N ARG A 52 -2.05 -0.80 -3.03
CA ARG A 52 -2.40 -1.59 -4.22
C ARG A 52 -3.70 -1.17 -4.94
N TYR A 53 -4.68 -0.62 -4.22
CA TYR A 53 -5.97 -0.20 -4.80
C TYR A 53 -6.13 1.33 -4.87
N ARG A 54 -5.03 2.08 -4.66
CA ARG A 54 -5.02 3.54 -4.72
C ARG A 54 -5.01 4.03 -6.16
N SER A 55 -5.77 5.09 -6.46
CA SER A 55 -5.76 5.72 -7.79
C SER A 55 -4.64 6.75 -7.92
N GLU A 56 -4.23 7.04 -9.16
CA GLU A 56 -3.21 8.06 -9.45
C GLU A 56 -3.63 9.47 -8.99
N ALA A 57 -4.93 9.77 -9.00
CA ALA A 57 -5.45 11.04 -8.53
C ALA A 57 -5.19 11.21 -7.03
N THR A 58 -5.46 10.16 -6.25
CA THR A 58 -5.23 10.13 -4.81
C THR A 58 -3.74 10.08 -4.48
N ASP A 59 -2.90 9.46 -5.31
CA ASP A 59 -1.43 9.54 -5.17
C ASP A 59 -0.90 10.98 -5.25
N ARG A 60 -1.46 11.81 -6.14
CA ARG A 60 -1.05 13.22 -6.26
C ARG A 60 -1.57 14.10 -5.12
N SER A 61 -2.68 13.73 -4.48
CA SER A 61 -3.29 14.53 -3.41
C SER A 61 -2.71 14.27 -2.02
N PHE A 62 -1.87 13.24 -1.84
CA PHE A 62 -1.31 12.81 -0.55
C PHE A 62 -2.37 12.50 0.53
N GLU A 63 -3.63 12.26 0.14
CA GLU A 63 -4.69 11.91 1.09
C GLU A 63 -4.45 10.54 1.74
N THR A 64 -4.96 10.34 2.96
CA THR A 64 -4.83 9.07 3.69
C THR A 64 -5.50 7.93 2.91
N VAL A 65 -4.90 6.74 2.85
CA VAL A 65 -5.49 5.57 2.19
C VAL A 65 -6.75 5.11 2.93
N GLY A 66 -7.82 4.79 2.18
CA GLY A 66 -9.03 4.21 2.73
C GLY A 66 -8.85 2.78 3.24
N PRO A 67 -9.85 2.23 3.92
CA PRO A 67 -9.82 0.84 4.37
C PRO A 67 -9.62 -0.12 3.19
N GLY A 68 -8.92 -1.23 3.43
CA GLY A 68 -8.63 -2.21 2.37
C GLY A 68 -7.61 -1.74 1.33
N GLY A 69 -7.07 -0.52 1.42
CA GLY A 69 -6.17 0.04 0.41
C GLY A 69 -6.88 0.81 -0.70
N GLY A 70 -8.21 0.94 -0.63
CA GLY A 70 -9.03 1.64 -1.60
C GLY A 70 -9.17 3.15 -1.33
N GLU A 71 -10.14 3.77 -2.00
CA GLU A 71 -10.48 5.17 -1.81
C GLU A 71 -11.05 5.42 -0.41
N PRO A 72 -10.80 6.58 0.22
CA PRO A 72 -11.46 6.96 1.47
C PRO A 72 -12.97 7.14 1.28
N ALA A 73 -13.75 6.80 2.30
CA ALA A 73 -15.19 7.00 2.28
C ALA A 73 -15.55 8.47 1.99
N GLY A 74 -16.49 8.71 1.06
CA GLY A 74 -16.95 10.06 0.71
C GLY A 74 -16.05 10.86 -0.23
N THR A 75 -14.92 10.32 -0.68
CA THR A 75 -13.98 11.04 -1.58
C THR A 75 -14.18 10.74 -3.07
N LEU A 76 -15.00 9.75 -3.40
CA LEU A 76 -15.27 9.38 -4.79
C LEU A 76 -15.98 10.50 -5.54
N GLU A 77 -15.38 10.92 -6.64
CA GLU A 77 -15.95 11.95 -7.52
C GLU A 77 -17.29 11.47 -8.12
N PRO A 78 -18.28 12.34 -8.35
CA PRO A 78 -19.62 11.96 -8.84
C PRO A 78 -19.66 11.22 -10.19
N ARG A 79 -18.58 11.30 -10.98
CA ARG A 79 -18.44 10.58 -12.26
C ARG A 79 -18.29 9.07 -12.06
N PHE A 80 -17.79 8.64 -10.91
CA PHE A 80 -17.68 7.22 -10.55
C PHE A 80 -19.03 6.69 -10.08
N ARG A 81 -19.55 5.68 -10.79
CA ARG A 81 -20.80 5.01 -10.42
C ARG A 81 -20.50 3.62 -9.85
N PRO A 82 -21.24 3.19 -8.82
CA PRO A 82 -21.08 1.85 -8.27
C PRO A 82 -21.50 0.82 -9.31
N THR A 83 -20.75 -0.28 -9.40
CA THR A 83 -21.12 -1.44 -10.20
C THR A 83 -21.71 -2.54 -9.32
N ALA A 84 -22.24 -3.60 -9.93
CA ALA A 84 -22.63 -4.81 -9.21
C ALA A 84 -21.43 -5.68 -8.81
N GLU A 85 -20.22 -5.35 -9.28
CA GLU A 85 -19.02 -6.11 -9.01
C GLU A 85 -18.49 -5.79 -7.60
N SER A 86 -18.30 -6.84 -6.81
CA SER A 86 -17.65 -6.78 -5.51
C SER A 86 -16.77 -8.00 -5.29
N PHE A 87 -15.70 -7.83 -4.53
CA PHE A 87 -14.77 -8.90 -4.15
C PHE A 87 -14.34 -8.72 -2.71
N VAL A 88 -13.86 -9.79 -2.08
CA VAL A 88 -13.22 -9.70 -0.76
C VAL A 88 -11.74 -9.54 -0.99
N ASP A 89 -11.15 -8.44 -0.50
CA ASP A 89 -9.70 -8.28 -0.52
C ASP A 89 -9.09 -9.36 0.37
N PRO A 90 -8.30 -10.32 -0.17
CA PRO A 90 -7.73 -11.42 0.61
C PRO A 90 -6.74 -10.93 1.68
N THR A 91 -6.36 -9.66 1.62
CA THR A 91 -5.35 -9.06 2.46
C THR A 91 -5.94 -8.45 3.73
N THR A 92 -7.03 -7.70 3.60
CA THR A 92 -7.72 -7.06 4.72
C THR A 92 -9.02 -7.76 5.11
N ASN A 93 -9.43 -8.77 4.34
CA ASN A 93 -10.71 -9.47 4.46
C ASN A 93 -11.92 -8.53 4.40
N ARG A 94 -11.74 -7.35 3.79
CA ARG A 94 -12.80 -6.37 3.59
C ARG A 94 -13.45 -6.60 2.25
N LYS A 95 -14.77 -6.45 2.20
CA LYS A 95 -15.50 -6.43 0.94
C LYS A 95 -15.21 -5.09 0.25
N MET A 96 -14.89 -5.16 -1.04
CA MET A 96 -14.57 -4.02 -1.88
C MET A 96 -15.61 -3.94 -3.00
N ARG A 97 -16.19 -2.76 -3.23
CA ARG A 97 -17.04 -2.47 -4.38
C ARG A 97 -16.24 -1.75 -5.46
N VAL A 98 -16.44 -2.19 -6.70
CA VAL A 98 -15.86 -1.56 -7.88
C VAL A 98 -16.76 -0.40 -8.31
N TYR A 99 -16.15 0.76 -8.47
CA TYR A 99 -16.74 1.94 -9.08
C TYR A 99 -16.08 2.20 -10.43
N VAL A 100 -16.85 2.67 -11.41
CA VAL A 100 -16.34 2.96 -12.76
C VAL A 100 -16.78 4.33 -13.23
N ASP A 101 -15.87 5.04 -13.90
CA ASP A 101 -16.21 6.18 -14.74
C ASP A 101 -16.59 5.65 -16.13
N ASN A 102 -17.88 5.70 -16.47
CA ASN A 102 -18.39 5.17 -17.73
C ASN A 102 -17.86 5.90 -18.97
N ARG A 103 -17.26 7.09 -18.83
CA ARG A 103 -16.71 7.84 -19.96
C ARG A 103 -15.29 7.41 -20.29
N THR A 104 -14.49 7.07 -19.29
CA THR A 104 -13.06 6.76 -19.43
C THR A 104 -12.73 5.29 -19.23
N GLY A 105 -13.61 4.54 -18.57
CA GLY A 105 -13.37 3.17 -18.12
C GLY A 105 -12.48 3.08 -16.88
N GLU A 106 -12.12 4.21 -16.25
CA GLU A 106 -11.31 4.24 -15.02
C GLU A 106 -12.06 3.52 -13.89
N ARG A 107 -11.38 2.58 -13.22
CA ARG A 107 -11.95 1.79 -12.11
C ARG A 107 -11.33 2.22 -10.79
N ARG A 108 -12.17 2.41 -9.78
CA ARG A 108 -11.78 2.70 -8.39
C ARG A 108 -12.44 1.72 -7.44
N TYR A 109 -11.87 1.57 -6.26
CA TYR A 109 -12.28 0.55 -5.29
C TYR A 109 -12.60 1.21 -3.95
N LEU A 110 -13.76 0.89 -3.40
CA LEU A 110 -14.20 1.38 -2.09
C LEU A 110 -14.50 0.20 -1.18
N ALA A 111 -14.04 0.25 0.08
CA ALA A 111 -14.44 -0.74 1.07
C ALA A 111 -15.93 -0.59 1.43
N GLU A 112 -16.63 -1.70 1.51
CA GLU A 112 -17.96 -1.80 2.11
C GLU A 112 -17.81 -2.24 3.56
N ASP A 113 -18.39 -1.47 4.48
CA ASP A 113 -18.54 -1.88 5.88
C ASP A 113 -19.81 -2.73 6.08
#